data_AF-A0A974HPY1-F1
#
_entry.id   AF-A0A974HPY1-F1
#
_cell.length_a   1.000
_cell.length_b   1.000
_cell.length_c   1.000
_cell.angle_alpha   90.00
_cell.angle_beta   90.00
_cell.angle_gamma   90.00
#
_symmetry.space_group_name_H-M   'P 1'
#
loop_
_entity.id
_entity.type
_entity.pdbx_description
1 polymer ?
#
loop_
_entity_poly.entity_id
_entity_poly.type
_entity_poly.pdbx_seq_one_letter_code
_entity_poly.pdbx_strand_id
1 'polypeptide(L)'
;MPCCLTFLWLFLGAAANAQLSDSWMNKPTFRPVFTRRPFIIAWNAPTQDCPPRFDVHLDLKLFDLNASPNEGFVDQNLTIFYKERLGMYPYYDEHGGPVAGGLPQNASLRAHLDKLPEGIQKYIRSRDRDGLAVIDWEEWRPIWMRNWQTKNVYRNNSRNLVASRHPSWSREQVEKESLYDFENAAREFMMETLRHAKNYRPRQLWGFYLFPDCYNHDYIKNRDSYTGQCPDVEISRNDQLSWLWEESTALYPSIYLDQVLASSENGRKFVRSRVREAMRISYRHHKDYSLPVFVYTRPTYIRKLDFLSQMDLISTIGESAAQGAAGVIFWGDAEYTKSKETCQMIKRYLEEDLGRYIVNVTTAAELCSQSLCNGNGRCLRQDNITDAFLHLNSANFQIVSAPKDSQGPSLRAEGKLSAEDIAVLRSQFRCQCYVDWYGDSCGFQRRTNGGAVATGPCGIVLVVSLVALILALL
;
A
#
# COMPACT_ATOMS: atom_id res chain seq x y z
N MET A 1 4.28 1.36 -59.53
CA MET A 1 5.21 2.17 -58.68
C MET A 1 4.45 3.37 -58.15
N PRO A 2 4.68 3.83 -56.91
CA PRO A 2 4.73 3.20 -55.58
C PRO A 2 3.41 3.55 -54.80
N CYS A 3 3.06 3.09 -53.60
CA CYS A 3 3.72 3.34 -52.32
C CYS A 3 3.14 2.43 -51.22
N CYS A 4 4.00 1.58 -50.67
CA CYS A 4 3.92 1.11 -49.28
C CYS A 4 4.09 2.32 -48.36
N LEU A 5 3.12 2.66 -47.50
CA LEU A 5 3.36 3.59 -46.38
C LEU A 5 2.36 3.53 -45.21
N THR A 6 1.39 2.60 -45.20
CA THR A 6 0.35 2.59 -44.15
C THR A 6 0.48 1.50 -43.08
N PHE A 7 1.52 0.67 -43.10
CA PHE A 7 1.71 -0.39 -42.09
C PHE A 7 2.72 -0.06 -40.98
N LEU A 8 3.38 1.10 -40.99
CA LEU A 8 4.39 1.45 -39.97
C LEU A 8 3.85 2.16 -38.72
N TRP A 9 2.61 2.66 -38.72
CA TRP A 9 2.08 3.43 -37.58
C TRP A 9 1.45 2.59 -36.47
N LEU A 10 1.05 1.35 -36.75
CA LEU A 10 0.48 0.43 -35.74
C LEU A 10 1.54 -0.32 -34.92
N PHE A 11 2.77 -0.44 -35.43
CA PHE A 11 3.88 -1.07 -34.68
C PHE A 11 4.66 -0.09 -33.78
N LEU A 12 4.63 1.21 -34.08
CA LEU A 12 5.27 2.23 -33.23
C LEU A 12 4.50 2.49 -31.92
N GLY A 13 3.17 2.33 -31.92
CA GLY A 13 2.35 2.49 -30.71
C GLY A 13 2.52 1.36 -29.69
N ALA A 14 2.71 0.12 -30.14
CA ALA A 14 2.93 -1.03 -29.26
C ALA A 14 4.36 -1.07 -28.70
N ALA A 15 5.37 -0.72 -29.52
CA ALA A 15 6.77 -0.66 -29.07
C ALA A 15 7.04 0.50 -28.10
N ALA A 16 6.42 1.68 -28.31
CA ALA A 16 6.53 2.81 -27.40
C ALA A 16 5.87 2.53 -26.03
N ASN A 17 4.74 1.83 -26.00
CA ASN A 17 4.10 1.41 -24.74
C ASN A 17 4.90 0.32 -24.00
N ALA A 18 5.55 -0.60 -24.71
CA ALA A 18 6.42 -1.60 -24.10
C ALA A 18 7.71 -0.96 -23.52
N GLN A 19 8.35 -0.04 -24.26
CA GLN A 19 9.54 0.68 -23.80
C GLN A 19 9.26 1.67 -22.66
N LEU A 20 8.09 2.31 -22.63
CA LEU A 20 7.63 3.12 -21.48
C LEU A 20 7.32 2.24 -20.26
N SER A 21 6.82 1.01 -20.46
CA SER A 21 6.54 0.08 -19.36
C SER A 21 7.83 -0.41 -18.68
N ASP A 22 8.88 -0.70 -19.43
CA ASP A 22 10.18 -1.10 -18.88
C ASP A 22 10.96 0.06 -18.25
N SER A 23 10.85 1.27 -18.83
CA SER A 23 11.45 2.49 -18.27
C SER A 23 10.93 2.81 -16.86
N TRP A 24 9.64 2.62 -16.61
CA TRP A 24 9.01 2.96 -15.32
C TRP A 24 9.26 1.90 -14.24
N MET A 25 9.41 0.63 -14.64
CA MET A 25 9.72 -0.48 -13.72
C MET A 25 11.15 -0.46 -13.17
N ASN A 26 12.02 0.41 -13.70
CA ASN A 26 13.40 0.59 -13.24
C ASN A 26 13.58 1.71 -12.19
N LYS A 27 12.48 2.32 -11.70
CA LYS A 27 12.58 3.32 -10.63
C LYS A 27 13.05 2.67 -9.33
N PRO A 28 13.97 3.31 -8.60
CA PRO A 28 14.37 2.81 -7.29
C PRO A 28 13.19 2.87 -6.32
N THR A 29 13.17 1.98 -5.34
CA THR A 29 12.15 1.94 -4.29
C THR A 29 12.73 2.36 -2.95
N PHE A 30 11.88 2.72 -1.99
CA PHE A 30 12.36 3.06 -0.65
C PHE A 30 13.15 1.92 -0.01
N ARG A 31 14.18 2.30 0.74
CA ARG A 31 14.86 1.36 1.63
C ARG A 31 13.85 0.78 2.62
N PRO A 32 14.01 -0.50 3.01
CA PRO A 32 13.26 -1.08 4.11
C PRO A 32 13.26 -0.14 5.33
N VAL A 33 12.06 0.29 5.75
CA VAL A 33 11.88 1.40 6.69
C VAL A 33 12.03 0.95 8.15
N PHE A 34 11.55 -0.24 8.48
CA PHE A 34 11.50 -0.73 9.87
C PHE A 34 12.58 -1.75 10.19
N THR A 35 12.94 -2.54 9.18
CA THR A 35 13.93 -3.61 9.28
C THR A 35 14.87 -3.49 8.09
N ARG A 36 15.92 -4.33 8.02
CA ARG A 36 16.73 -4.44 6.79
C ARG A 36 16.13 -5.43 5.79
N ARG A 37 14.91 -5.91 6.01
CA ARG A 37 14.28 -6.95 5.19
C ARG A 37 13.56 -6.37 3.98
N PRO A 38 13.68 -7.00 2.79
CA PRO A 38 13.05 -6.52 1.57
C PRO A 38 11.51 -6.62 1.58
N PHE A 39 10.97 -7.56 2.36
CA PHE A 39 9.54 -7.83 2.48
C PHE A 39 9.18 -8.01 3.96
N ILE A 40 8.36 -7.09 4.48
CA ILE A 40 7.96 -7.10 5.89
C ILE A 40 6.57 -7.71 6.08
N ILE A 41 6.32 -8.28 7.25
CA ILE A 41 5.01 -8.77 7.66
C ILE A 41 4.55 -7.99 8.89
N ALA A 42 3.36 -7.38 8.81
CA ALA A 42 2.74 -6.67 9.92
C ALA A 42 1.50 -7.42 10.42
N TRP A 43 1.34 -7.48 11.74
CA TRP A 43 0.12 -7.92 12.41
C TRP A 43 -0.66 -6.71 12.91
N ASN A 44 -1.92 -6.57 12.48
CA ASN A 44 -2.83 -5.50 12.87
C ASN A 44 -4.22 -6.07 13.19
N ALA A 45 -4.28 -6.96 14.16
CA ALA A 45 -5.52 -7.59 14.62
C ALA A 45 -5.65 -7.46 16.14
N PRO A 46 -6.88 -7.40 16.69
CA PRO A 46 -7.11 -7.07 18.09
C PRO A 46 -6.83 -8.24 19.06
N THR A 47 -5.78 -9.04 18.83
CA THR A 47 -5.49 -10.27 19.59
C THR A 47 -4.90 -10.03 20.97
N GLN A 48 -4.60 -8.79 21.35
CA GLN A 48 -4.14 -8.44 22.68
C GLN A 48 -5.16 -8.71 23.80
N ASP A 49 -6.42 -8.96 23.43
CA ASP A 49 -7.47 -9.35 24.38
C ASP A 49 -7.42 -10.86 24.73
N CYS A 50 -6.72 -11.68 23.95
CA CYS A 50 -6.63 -13.14 24.18
C CYS A 50 -5.95 -13.51 25.52
N PRO A 51 -4.79 -12.91 25.91
CA PRO A 51 -4.15 -13.24 27.19
C PRO A 51 -5.01 -12.89 28.41
N PRO A 52 -5.48 -11.64 28.62
CA PRO A 52 -6.20 -11.29 29.85
C PRO A 52 -7.59 -11.93 29.94
N ARG A 53 -8.24 -12.27 28.81
CA ARG A 53 -9.60 -12.87 28.82
C ARG A 53 -9.60 -14.38 28.90
N PHE A 54 -8.60 -15.05 28.30
CA PHE A 54 -8.65 -16.50 28.07
C PHE A 54 -7.36 -17.26 28.43
N ASP A 55 -6.34 -16.56 28.93
CA ASP A 55 -5.00 -17.10 29.18
C ASP A 55 -4.36 -17.74 27.93
N VAL A 56 -4.62 -17.13 26.76
CA VAL A 56 -4.04 -17.58 25.48
C VAL A 56 -3.04 -16.53 25.00
N HIS A 57 -1.76 -16.88 25.08
CA HIS A 57 -0.65 -16.02 24.66
C HIS A 57 -0.23 -16.36 23.22
N LEU A 58 -0.33 -15.39 22.31
CA LEU A 58 0.09 -15.52 20.92
C LEU A 58 1.53 -15.03 20.78
N ASP A 59 2.39 -15.81 20.12
CA ASP A 59 3.74 -15.37 19.78
C ASP A 59 3.72 -14.57 18.46
N LEU A 60 3.88 -13.26 18.56
CA LEU A 60 3.90 -12.34 17.43
C LEU A 60 5.33 -11.90 17.04
N LYS A 61 6.38 -12.53 17.59
CA LYS A 61 7.77 -12.17 17.29
C LYS A 61 8.19 -12.44 15.84
N LEU A 62 7.42 -13.26 15.11
CA LEU A 62 7.62 -13.50 13.68
C LEU A 62 7.24 -12.31 12.79
N PHE A 63 6.42 -11.39 13.30
CA PHE A 63 5.99 -10.20 12.58
C PHE A 63 6.98 -9.07 12.81
N ASP A 64 7.39 -8.39 11.74
CA ASP A 64 8.27 -7.22 11.82
C ASP A 64 7.59 -6.07 12.56
N LEU A 65 6.27 -5.95 12.40
CA LEU A 65 5.42 -4.99 13.11
C LEU A 65 4.27 -5.73 13.78
N ASN A 66 4.02 -5.44 15.05
CA ASN A 66 2.77 -5.79 15.69
C ASN A 66 2.04 -4.52 16.12
N ALA A 67 0.74 -4.49 15.89
CA ALA A 67 -0.14 -3.41 16.25
C ALA A 67 -1.53 -3.97 16.55
N SER A 68 -2.31 -3.17 17.27
CA SER A 68 -3.73 -3.38 17.50
C SER A 68 -4.53 -2.26 16.85
N PRO A 69 -5.63 -2.58 16.13
CA PRO A 69 -6.54 -1.56 15.61
C PRO A 69 -7.43 -0.94 16.70
N ASN A 70 -7.40 -1.47 17.93
CA ASN A 70 -8.25 -1.01 19.02
C ASN A 70 -7.89 0.42 19.48
N GLU A 71 -8.92 1.17 19.89
CA GLU A 71 -8.80 2.61 20.15
C GLU A 71 -7.78 2.96 21.26
N GLY A 72 -7.64 2.08 22.26
CA GLY A 72 -6.74 2.28 23.40
C GLY A 72 -5.25 2.07 23.09
N PHE A 73 -4.91 1.54 21.91
CA PHE A 73 -3.54 1.21 21.54
C PHE A 73 -2.96 2.31 20.65
N VAL A 74 -1.97 3.03 21.17
CA VAL A 74 -1.43 4.26 20.61
C VAL A 74 0.09 4.22 20.57
N ASP A 75 0.69 5.13 19.78
CA ASP A 75 2.13 5.22 19.54
C ASP A 75 2.73 3.91 19.02
N GLN A 76 2.03 3.28 18.08
CA GLN A 76 2.42 2.02 17.44
C GLN A 76 3.16 2.30 16.12
N ASN A 77 3.99 1.36 15.66
CA ASN A 77 4.67 1.48 14.35
C ASN A 77 3.74 1.26 13.15
N LEU A 78 2.51 0.77 13.38
CA LEU A 78 1.43 0.74 12.43
C LEU A 78 0.18 1.30 13.11
N THR A 79 -0.36 2.38 12.56
CA THR A 79 -1.56 3.05 13.07
C THR A 79 -2.60 3.10 11.97
N ILE A 80 -3.80 2.60 12.26
CA ILE A 80 -4.97 2.72 11.39
C ILE A 80 -5.96 3.73 11.98
N PHE A 81 -6.35 4.71 11.17
CA PHE A 81 -7.30 5.76 11.52
C PHE A 81 -8.65 5.47 10.87
N TYR A 82 -9.56 4.87 11.63
CA TYR A 82 -10.97 4.77 11.24
C TYR A 82 -11.62 6.16 11.16
N LYS A 83 -12.78 6.23 10.50
CA LYS A 83 -13.49 7.47 10.15
C LYS A 83 -13.66 8.49 11.29
N GLU A 84 -13.79 8.06 12.54
CA GLU A 84 -13.96 8.93 13.71
C GLU A 84 -12.64 9.45 14.31
N ARG A 85 -11.49 8.93 13.85
CA ARG A 85 -10.20 9.11 14.53
C ARG A 85 -9.30 10.18 13.92
N LEU A 86 -9.67 10.75 12.78
CA LEU A 86 -8.82 11.69 12.05
C LEU A 86 -9.64 12.84 11.44
N GLY A 87 -9.58 13.99 12.09
CA GLY A 87 -10.27 15.21 11.65
C GLY A 87 -11.80 15.12 11.79
N MET A 88 -12.52 15.89 10.97
CA MET A 88 -13.99 15.84 10.85
C MET A 88 -14.37 15.27 9.49
N TYR A 89 -14.22 13.96 9.31
CA TYR A 89 -14.59 13.29 8.07
C TYR A 89 -16.12 13.30 7.88
N PRO A 90 -16.66 13.79 6.74
CA PRO A 90 -18.11 13.85 6.54
C PRO A 90 -18.66 12.50 6.07
N TYR A 91 -19.76 12.04 6.68
CA TYR A 91 -20.44 10.80 6.29
C TYR A 91 -21.90 10.76 6.78
N TYR A 92 -22.68 9.77 6.34
CA TYR A 92 -24.00 9.49 6.89
C TYR A 92 -23.94 8.35 7.90
N ASP A 93 -24.48 8.56 9.10
CA ASP A 93 -24.56 7.52 10.13
C ASP A 93 -25.57 6.41 9.79
N GLU A 94 -25.68 5.40 10.66
CA GLU A 94 -26.57 4.25 10.48
C GLU A 94 -28.07 4.63 10.44
N HIS A 95 -28.43 5.81 10.94
CA HIS A 95 -29.79 6.36 10.92
C HIS A 95 -30.01 7.33 9.74
N GLY A 96 -29.00 7.51 8.88
CA GLY A 96 -29.04 8.46 7.76
C GLY A 96 -28.81 9.92 8.17
N GLY A 97 -28.39 10.16 9.42
CA GLY A 97 -28.02 11.49 9.92
C GLY A 97 -26.69 11.96 9.34
N PRO A 98 -26.59 13.23 8.89
CA PRO A 98 -25.33 13.76 8.37
C PRO A 98 -24.36 14.08 9.51
N VAL A 99 -23.20 13.42 9.52
CA VAL A 99 -22.07 13.74 10.38
C VAL A 99 -21.13 14.67 9.64
N ALA A 100 -20.71 15.76 10.29
CA ALA A 100 -19.87 16.82 9.70
C ALA A 100 -20.37 17.33 8.34
N GLY A 101 -21.70 17.37 8.14
CA GLY A 101 -22.32 17.83 6.89
C GLY A 101 -22.67 16.71 5.89
N GLY A 102 -22.26 15.46 6.15
CA GLY A 102 -22.62 14.25 5.39
C GLY A 102 -21.94 14.09 4.03
N LEU A 103 -21.61 15.20 3.38
CA LEU A 103 -20.99 15.27 2.06
C LEU A 103 -19.72 16.12 2.11
N PRO A 104 -18.68 15.81 1.33
CA PRO A 104 -17.46 16.63 1.29
C PRO A 104 -17.75 18.08 0.88
N GLN A 105 -18.60 18.33 -0.12
CA GLN A 105 -18.96 19.69 -0.57
C GLN A 105 -19.88 20.47 0.38
N ASN A 106 -20.36 19.83 1.44
CA ASN A 106 -21.20 20.45 2.48
C ASN A 106 -20.48 20.54 3.84
N ALA A 107 -19.25 20.06 3.91
CA ALA A 107 -18.44 20.01 5.12
C ALA A 107 -17.43 21.17 5.13
N SER A 108 -17.07 21.65 6.32
CA SER A 108 -16.00 22.65 6.45
C SER A 108 -14.63 21.98 6.43
N LEU A 109 -13.90 22.11 5.31
CA LEU A 109 -12.53 21.60 5.18
C LEU A 109 -11.61 22.23 6.24
N ARG A 110 -11.77 23.52 6.54
CA ARG A 110 -10.99 24.20 7.59
C ARG A 110 -11.21 23.56 8.96
N ALA A 111 -12.45 23.38 9.38
CA ALA A 111 -12.75 22.74 10.67
C ALA A 111 -12.23 21.29 10.73
N HIS A 112 -12.29 20.57 9.61
CA HIS A 112 -11.68 19.25 9.48
C HIS A 112 -10.17 19.30 9.73
N LEU A 113 -9.44 20.18 9.03
CA LEU A 113 -7.98 20.32 9.15
C LEU A 113 -7.55 20.81 10.53
N ASP A 114 -8.30 21.74 11.13
CA ASP A 114 -8.02 22.26 12.49
C ASP A 114 -8.13 21.14 13.55
N LYS A 115 -8.95 20.11 13.29
CA LYS A 115 -9.12 18.94 14.17
C LYS A 115 -8.12 17.81 13.90
N LEU A 116 -7.47 17.75 12.74
CA LEU A 116 -6.52 16.69 12.40
C LEU A 116 -5.40 16.49 13.44
N PRO A 117 -4.76 17.55 13.97
CA PRO A 117 -3.68 17.40 14.94
C PRO A 117 -4.05 16.60 16.18
N GLU A 118 -5.30 16.68 16.66
CA GLU A 118 -5.76 15.96 17.85
C GLU A 118 -5.65 14.44 17.65
N GLY A 119 -6.19 13.94 16.54
CA GLY A 119 -6.12 12.53 16.17
C GLY A 119 -4.67 12.07 15.97
N ILE A 120 -3.89 12.83 15.20
CA ILE A 120 -2.49 12.46 14.92
C ILE A 120 -1.66 12.44 16.20
N GLN A 121 -1.80 13.43 17.09
CA GLN A 121 -1.08 13.46 18.37
C GLN A 121 -1.49 12.33 19.30
N LYS A 122 -2.78 11.97 19.34
CA LYS A 122 -3.28 10.89 20.20
C LYS A 122 -2.64 9.56 19.82
N TYR A 123 -2.66 9.22 18.52
CA TYR A 123 -2.24 7.89 18.04
C TYR A 123 -0.77 7.81 17.62
N ILE A 124 -0.14 8.92 17.22
CA ILE A 124 1.28 8.98 16.82
C ILE A 124 1.99 10.06 17.65
N ARG A 125 2.31 9.70 18.89
CA ARG A 125 2.91 10.62 19.87
C ARG A 125 4.34 10.96 19.50
N SER A 126 5.10 9.94 19.09
CA SER A 126 6.49 10.07 18.66
C SER A 126 6.57 10.88 17.36
N ARG A 127 7.35 11.98 17.37
CA ARG A 127 7.59 12.80 16.17
C ARG A 127 8.56 12.14 15.19
N ASP A 128 9.56 11.45 15.75
CA ASP A 128 10.70 10.95 14.98
C ASP A 128 10.67 9.44 14.76
N ARG A 129 9.55 8.77 15.04
CA ARG A 129 9.42 7.33 14.80
C ARG A 129 8.98 7.09 13.36
N ASP A 130 9.63 6.13 12.69
CA ASP A 130 9.12 5.63 11.42
C ASP A 130 7.90 4.75 11.67
N GLY A 131 6.86 4.89 10.85
CA GLY A 131 5.65 4.09 10.97
C GLY A 131 4.82 4.03 9.70
N LEU A 132 3.85 3.12 9.70
CA LEU A 132 2.78 3.06 8.71
C LEU A 132 1.56 3.79 9.29
N ALA A 133 1.04 4.77 8.56
CA ALA A 133 -0.12 5.55 8.96
C ALA A 133 -1.22 5.41 7.90
N VAL A 134 -2.20 4.58 8.20
CA VAL A 134 -3.25 4.16 7.26
C VAL A 134 -4.54 4.89 7.58
N ILE A 135 -5.06 5.65 6.62
CA ILE A 135 -6.36 6.31 6.76
C ILE A 135 -7.43 5.37 6.20
N ASP A 136 -8.35 4.96 7.07
CA ASP A 136 -9.41 4.01 6.73
C ASP A 136 -10.76 4.72 6.63
N TRP A 137 -10.94 5.37 5.47
CA TRP A 137 -12.14 6.10 5.11
C TRP A 137 -12.88 5.37 4.00
N GLU A 138 -13.85 4.56 4.39
CA GLU A 138 -14.59 3.73 3.44
C GLU A 138 -15.93 4.31 3.03
N GLU A 139 -16.42 5.36 3.70
CA GLU A 139 -17.83 5.78 3.61
C GLU A 139 -18.25 6.23 2.20
N TRP A 140 -17.48 7.09 1.56
CA TRP A 140 -17.64 7.49 0.18
C TRP A 140 -16.33 7.33 -0.60
N ARG A 141 -16.43 7.32 -1.93
CA ARG A 141 -15.28 7.18 -2.84
C ARG A 141 -15.12 8.47 -3.63
N PRO A 142 -13.89 8.95 -3.89
CA PRO A 142 -13.66 10.25 -4.53
C PRO A 142 -14.14 10.33 -5.98
N ILE A 143 -14.38 9.19 -6.63
CA ILE A 143 -14.99 9.12 -7.97
C ILE A 143 -16.49 8.89 -7.81
N TRP A 144 -17.29 9.83 -8.28
CA TRP A 144 -18.75 9.85 -8.23
C TRP A 144 -19.36 8.52 -8.62
N MET A 145 -18.94 7.98 -9.77
CA MET A 145 -19.49 6.75 -10.32
C MET A 145 -19.23 5.53 -9.45
N ARG A 146 -18.21 5.55 -8.58
CA ARG A 146 -17.92 4.45 -7.64
C ARG A 146 -18.84 4.44 -6.42
N ASN A 147 -19.65 5.48 -6.20
CA ASN A 147 -20.60 5.56 -5.08
C ASN A 147 -21.93 4.86 -5.40
N TRP A 148 -21.86 3.56 -5.67
CA TRP A 148 -23.02 2.70 -5.95
C TRP A 148 -23.49 1.92 -4.71
N GLN A 149 -24.59 1.17 -4.87
CA GLN A 149 -25.21 0.37 -3.82
C GLN A 149 -25.52 1.21 -2.57
N THR A 150 -25.06 0.79 -1.38
CA THR A 150 -25.27 1.51 -0.11
C THR A 150 -24.68 2.92 -0.13
N LYS A 151 -23.64 3.16 -0.96
CA LYS A 151 -23.03 4.50 -1.14
C LYS A 151 -23.82 5.40 -2.08
N ASN A 152 -24.94 4.94 -2.65
CA ASN A 152 -25.78 5.80 -3.48
C ASN A 152 -26.41 6.96 -2.69
N VAL A 153 -26.44 6.88 -1.36
CA VAL A 153 -26.85 7.96 -0.47
C VAL A 153 -26.04 9.26 -0.73
N TYR A 154 -24.75 9.15 -1.04
CA TYR A 154 -23.89 10.31 -1.33
C TYR A 154 -24.30 10.99 -2.63
N ARG A 155 -24.62 10.22 -3.68
CA ARG A 155 -25.11 10.76 -4.95
C ARG A 155 -26.50 11.38 -4.83
N ASN A 156 -27.38 10.75 -4.07
CA ASN A 156 -28.74 11.26 -3.83
C ASN A 156 -28.71 12.59 -3.07
N ASN A 157 -27.98 12.64 -1.95
CA ASN A 157 -27.93 13.85 -1.16
C ASN A 157 -27.15 14.99 -1.83
N SER A 158 -26.13 14.69 -2.64
CA SER A 158 -25.46 15.71 -3.46
C SER A 158 -26.46 16.40 -4.40
N ARG A 159 -27.32 15.60 -5.05
CA ARG A 159 -28.38 16.13 -5.94
C ARG A 159 -29.43 16.92 -5.19
N ASN A 160 -29.85 16.46 -4.01
CA ASN A 160 -30.78 17.20 -3.16
C ASN A 160 -30.18 18.55 -2.72
N LEU A 161 -28.90 18.57 -2.35
CA LEU A 161 -28.19 19.78 -1.95
C LEU A 161 -28.16 20.80 -3.09
N VAL A 162 -27.71 20.40 -4.28
CA VAL A 162 -27.68 21.29 -5.46
C VAL A 162 -29.09 21.75 -5.84
N ALA A 163 -30.07 20.85 -5.90
CA ALA A 163 -31.46 21.21 -6.23
C ALA A 163 -32.06 22.22 -5.22
N SER A 164 -31.77 22.07 -3.93
CA SER A 164 -32.22 23.01 -2.90
C SER A 164 -31.61 24.41 -3.05
N ARG A 165 -30.35 24.49 -3.52
CA ARG A 165 -29.65 25.76 -3.79
C ARG A 165 -30.08 26.39 -5.11
N HIS A 166 -30.53 25.58 -6.06
CA HIS A 166 -30.94 26.00 -7.40
C HIS A 166 -32.32 25.44 -7.80
N PRO A 167 -33.44 25.93 -7.20
CA PRO A 167 -34.76 25.34 -7.41
C PRO A 167 -35.30 25.42 -8.85
N SER A 168 -34.75 26.31 -9.68
CA SER A 168 -35.14 26.51 -11.08
C SER A 168 -34.32 25.68 -12.07
N TRP A 169 -33.29 24.98 -11.62
CA TRP A 169 -32.42 24.20 -12.51
C TRP A 169 -33.10 22.93 -13.00
N SER A 170 -32.75 22.53 -14.22
CA SER A 170 -33.17 21.25 -14.77
C SER A 170 -32.48 20.08 -14.06
N ARG A 171 -33.07 18.89 -14.16
CA ARG A 171 -32.47 17.66 -13.62
C ARG A 171 -31.06 17.40 -14.17
N GLU A 172 -30.80 17.73 -15.43
CA GLU A 172 -29.48 17.54 -16.06
C GLU A 172 -28.45 18.51 -15.47
N GLN A 173 -28.83 19.77 -15.23
CA GLN A 173 -27.95 20.75 -14.59
C GLN A 173 -27.61 20.33 -13.17
N VAL A 174 -28.61 19.89 -12.40
CA VAL A 174 -28.41 19.37 -11.04
C VAL A 174 -27.47 18.17 -11.04
N GLU A 175 -27.63 17.22 -11.97
CA GLU A 175 -26.78 16.03 -12.03
C GLU A 175 -25.32 16.38 -12.35
N LYS A 176 -25.08 17.24 -13.35
CA LYS A 176 -23.72 17.67 -13.73
C LYS A 176 -23.01 18.42 -12.61
N GLU A 177 -23.70 19.36 -11.97
CA GLU A 177 -23.13 20.13 -10.88
C GLU A 177 -22.87 19.26 -9.64
N SER A 178 -23.80 18.34 -9.32
CA SER A 178 -23.63 17.44 -8.18
C SER A 178 -22.40 16.55 -8.30
N LEU A 179 -22.12 16.07 -9.52
CA LEU A 179 -20.90 15.32 -9.81
C LEU A 179 -19.67 16.20 -9.60
N TYR A 180 -19.66 17.39 -10.21
CA TYR A 180 -18.53 18.33 -10.13
C TYR A 180 -18.22 18.72 -8.69
N ASP A 181 -19.23 19.20 -7.94
CA ASP A 181 -19.11 19.61 -6.54
C ASP A 181 -18.58 18.47 -5.67
N PHE A 182 -19.14 17.27 -5.83
CA PHE A 182 -18.77 16.12 -5.04
C PHE A 182 -17.33 15.70 -5.30
N GLU A 183 -16.93 15.49 -6.56
CA GLU A 183 -15.57 15.02 -6.89
C GLU A 183 -14.52 16.09 -6.55
N ASN A 184 -14.81 17.38 -6.77
CA ASN A 184 -13.89 18.46 -6.42
C ASN A 184 -13.68 18.52 -4.90
N ALA A 185 -14.76 18.52 -4.12
CA ALA A 185 -14.65 18.56 -2.67
C ALA A 185 -14.04 17.27 -2.09
N ALA A 186 -14.36 16.10 -2.63
CA ALA A 186 -13.77 14.83 -2.21
C ALA A 186 -12.25 14.81 -2.44
N ARG A 187 -11.80 15.32 -3.61
CA ARG A 187 -10.39 15.52 -3.92
C ARG A 187 -9.73 16.43 -2.91
N GLU A 188 -10.27 17.62 -2.68
CA GLU A 188 -9.70 18.59 -1.72
C GLU A 188 -9.60 18.01 -0.31
N PHE A 189 -10.66 17.36 0.18
CA PHE A 189 -10.67 16.72 1.50
C PHE A 189 -9.58 15.66 1.65
N MET A 190 -9.50 14.70 0.74
CA MET A 190 -8.51 13.62 0.83
C MET A 190 -7.07 14.13 0.65
N MET A 191 -6.86 15.06 -0.30
CA MET A 191 -5.56 15.61 -0.63
C MET A 191 -5.01 16.49 0.50
N GLU A 192 -5.80 17.43 1.01
CA GLU A 192 -5.36 18.32 2.11
C GLU A 192 -5.18 17.55 3.42
N THR A 193 -5.96 16.50 3.66
CA THR A 193 -5.74 15.59 4.80
C THR A 193 -4.37 14.94 4.74
N LEU A 194 -4.02 14.32 3.60
CA LEU A 194 -2.70 13.70 3.43
C LEU A 194 -1.58 14.73 3.55
N ARG A 195 -1.73 15.89 2.89
CA ARG A 195 -0.72 16.95 2.93
C ARG A 195 -0.48 17.43 4.36
N HIS A 196 -1.54 17.70 5.11
CA HIS A 196 -1.44 18.11 6.51
C HIS A 196 -0.80 17.01 7.37
N ALA A 197 -1.30 15.77 7.25
CA ALA A 197 -0.84 14.66 8.07
C ALA A 197 0.65 14.32 7.86
N LYS A 198 1.11 14.31 6.60
CA LYS A 198 2.52 14.13 6.25
C LYS A 198 3.41 15.24 6.80
N ASN A 199 2.99 16.49 6.67
CA ASN A 199 3.74 17.62 7.23
C ASN A 199 3.80 17.54 8.77
N TYR A 200 2.73 17.05 9.38
CA TYR A 200 2.64 16.89 10.83
C TYR A 200 3.48 15.71 11.36
N ARG A 201 3.60 14.62 10.59
CA ARG A 201 4.41 13.42 10.88
C ARG A 201 5.14 12.94 9.61
N PRO A 202 6.30 13.55 9.28
CA PRO A 202 6.98 13.28 8.01
C PRO A 202 7.68 11.93 7.93
N ARG A 203 7.92 11.26 9.06
CA ARG A 203 8.51 9.92 9.13
C ARG A 203 7.48 8.79 9.02
N GLN A 204 6.20 9.14 8.95
CA GLN A 204 5.13 8.17 8.76
C GLN A 204 4.84 8.02 7.28
N LEU A 205 4.64 6.78 6.86
CA LEU A 205 4.17 6.45 5.52
C LEU A 205 2.65 6.53 5.53
N TRP A 206 2.13 7.62 4.99
CA TRP A 206 0.71 7.94 4.85
C TRP A 206 0.13 7.45 3.53
N GLY A 207 -1.08 6.89 3.62
CA GLY A 207 -1.91 6.51 2.48
C GLY A 207 -3.29 6.03 2.94
N PHE A 208 -4.21 5.86 1.99
CA PHE A 208 -5.56 5.38 2.27
C PHE A 208 -5.67 3.86 2.10
N TYR A 209 -6.32 3.20 3.07
CA TYR A 209 -6.74 1.80 2.93
C TYR A 209 -7.65 1.62 1.70
N LEU A 210 -7.56 0.45 1.05
CA LEU A 210 -8.19 0.05 -0.22
C LEU A 210 -7.57 0.62 -1.49
N PHE A 211 -6.78 1.70 -1.43
CA PHE A 211 -6.35 2.38 -2.65
C PHE A 211 -4.97 1.92 -3.15
N PRO A 212 -4.82 1.63 -4.46
CA PRO A 212 -5.89 1.55 -5.47
C PRO A 212 -6.73 0.26 -5.34
N ASP A 213 -7.98 0.34 -5.80
CA ASP A 213 -8.84 -0.83 -5.97
C ASP A 213 -8.94 -1.20 -7.46
N CYS A 214 -8.95 -2.50 -7.72
CA CYS A 214 -9.00 -3.12 -9.05
C CYS A 214 -10.45 -3.44 -9.48
N TYR A 215 -11.39 -3.58 -8.53
CA TYR A 215 -12.79 -3.95 -8.77
C TYR A 215 -13.00 -5.21 -9.65
N ASN A 216 -12.06 -6.15 -9.60
CA ASN A 216 -12.05 -7.41 -10.36
C ASN A 216 -12.93 -8.50 -9.70
N HIS A 217 -14.18 -8.16 -9.35
CA HIS A 217 -15.10 -9.05 -8.63
C HIS A 217 -16.04 -9.87 -9.53
N ASP A 218 -15.83 -9.86 -10.84
CA ASP A 218 -16.70 -10.56 -11.79
C ASP A 218 -16.55 -12.09 -11.76
N TYR A 219 -15.61 -12.64 -10.97
CA TYR A 219 -15.55 -14.07 -10.62
C TYR A 219 -16.88 -14.60 -10.06
N ILE A 220 -17.72 -13.74 -9.47
CA ILE A 220 -19.05 -14.10 -8.97
C ILE A 220 -19.99 -14.52 -10.11
N LYS A 221 -19.82 -13.91 -11.29
CA LYS A 221 -20.69 -14.14 -12.46
C LYS A 221 -20.03 -15.01 -13.54
N ASN A 222 -18.71 -14.91 -13.68
CA ASN A 222 -17.95 -15.41 -14.82
C ASN A 222 -16.83 -16.35 -14.38
N ARG A 223 -17.11 -17.31 -13.49
CA ARG A 223 -16.07 -18.14 -12.85
C ARG A 223 -15.12 -18.82 -13.84
N ASP A 224 -15.64 -19.38 -14.93
CA ASP A 224 -14.86 -20.17 -15.89
C ASP A 224 -14.01 -19.30 -16.83
N SER A 225 -14.46 -18.10 -17.15
CA SER A 225 -13.76 -17.13 -18.01
C SER A 225 -13.01 -16.06 -17.24
N TYR A 226 -12.98 -16.15 -15.90
CA TYR A 226 -12.36 -15.15 -15.04
C TYR A 226 -10.84 -15.06 -15.26
N THR A 227 -10.40 -13.86 -15.64
CA THR A 227 -8.98 -13.57 -15.90
C THR A 227 -8.28 -12.94 -14.70
N GLY A 228 -9.03 -12.41 -13.74
CA GLY A 228 -8.49 -11.60 -12.64
C GLY A 228 -8.27 -10.14 -12.98
N GLN A 229 -8.22 -9.77 -14.26
CA GLN A 229 -7.79 -8.44 -14.69
C GLN A 229 -8.68 -7.34 -14.11
N CYS A 230 -8.07 -6.22 -13.75
CA CYS A 230 -8.84 -5.01 -13.43
C CYS A 230 -9.54 -4.55 -14.71
N PRO A 231 -10.85 -4.24 -14.67
CA PRO A 231 -11.53 -3.69 -15.83
C PRO A 231 -10.83 -2.42 -16.32
N ASP A 232 -10.72 -2.22 -17.64
CA ASP A 232 -10.01 -1.07 -18.23
C ASP A 232 -10.55 0.28 -17.72
N VAL A 233 -11.86 0.36 -17.52
CA VAL A 233 -12.51 1.56 -16.95
C VAL A 233 -12.03 1.85 -15.53
N GLU A 234 -11.67 0.82 -14.75
CA GLU A 234 -11.19 0.97 -13.38
C GLU A 234 -9.72 1.36 -13.34
N ILE A 235 -8.91 0.87 -14.29
CA ILE A 235 -7.54 1.33 -14.51
C ILE A 235 -7.54 2.82 -14.88
N SER A 236 -8.39 3.23 -15.83
CA SER A 236 -8.54 4.64 -16.23
C SER A 236 -9.03 5.53 -15.08
N ARG A 237 -9.98 5.04 -14.27
CA ARG A 237 -10.43 5.72 -13.05
C ARG A 237 -9.30 5.86 -12.02
N ASN A 238 -8.45 4.85 -11.85
CA ASN A 238 -7.28 4.97 -11.00
C ASN A 238 -6.27 5.99 -11.55
N ASP A 239 -6.11 6.10 -12.87
CA ASP A 239 -5.26 7.14 -13.47
C ASP A 239 -5.78 8.56 -13.20
N GLN A 240 -7.10 8.77 -13.10
CA GLN A 240 -7.72 10.06 -12.73
C GLN A 240 -7.43 10.48 -11.28
N LEU A 241 -6.98 9.55 -10.43
CA LEU A 241 -6.61 9.81 -9.04
C LEU A 241 -5.12 10.16 -8.87
N SER A 242 -4.44 10.63 -9.92
CA SER A 242 -3.01 11.01 -9.86
C SER A 242 -2.68 11.91 -8.67
N TRP A 243 -3.56 12.87 -8.36
CA TRP A 243 -3.46 13.77 -7.22
C TRP A 243 -3.38 13.05 -5.87
N LEU A 244 -4.02 11.88 -5.73
CA LEU A 244 -3.99 11.08 -4.51
C LEU A 244 -2.67 10.33 -4.39
N TRP A 245 -2.17 9.80 -5.50
CA TRP A 245 -0.93 9.02 -5.56
C TRP A 245 0.30 9.90 -5.35
N GLU A 246 0.31 11.08 -5.96
CA GLU A 246 1.36 12.09 -5.81
C GLU A 246 1.47 12.57 -4.36
N GLU A 247 0.34 12.70 -3.67
CA GLU A 247 0.32 13.08 -2.26
C GLU A 247 0.48 11.89 -1.29
N SER A 248 0.40 10.65 -1.75
CA SER A 248 0.64 9.48 -0.89
C SER A 248 2.14 9.24 -0.69
N THR A 249 2.50 8.61 0.43
CA THR A 249 3.88 8.15 0.70
C THR A 249 3.98 6.63 0.81
N ALA A 250 2.84 5.93 0.81
CA ALA A 250 2.71 4.49 0.59
C ALA A 250 1.33 4.16 0.01
N LEU A 251 1.20 2.96 -0.58
CA LEU A 251 -0.08 2.44 -1.07
C LEU A 251 -0.55 1.26 -0.21
N TYR A 252 -1.86 1.18 0.04
CA TYR A 252 -2.47 0.19 0.93
C TYR A 252 -3.64 -0.56 0.28
N PRO A 253 -3.39 -1.29 -0.84
CA PRO A 253 -4.44 -2.06 -1.49
C PRO A 253 -4.91 -3.22 -0.60
N SER A 254 -6.19 -3.56 -0.64
CA SER A 254 -6.73 -4.75 0.01
C SER A 254 -6.83 -5.90 -0.96
N ILE A 255 -6.46 -7.12 -0.55
CA ILE A 255 -6.57 -8.36 -1.33
C ILE A 255 -7.40 -9.43 -0.62
N TYR A 256 -8.28 -9.03 0.29
CA TYR A 256 -9.02 -9.98 1.11
C TYR A 256 -9.77 -11.00 0.23
N LEU A 257 -9.54 -12.28 0.49
CA LEU A 257 -10.10 -13.37 -0.29
C LEU A 257 -11.48 -13.77 0.22
N ASP A 258 -12.43 -13.92 -0.72
CA ASP A 258 -13.72 -14.55 -0.45
C ASP A 258 -13.58 -16.07 -0.46
N GLN A 259 -14.39 -16.75 0.38
CA GLN A 259 -14.42 -18.21 0.47
C GLN A 259 -14.69 -18.87 -0.88
N VAL A 260 -15.45 -18.23 -1.79
CA VAL A 260 -15.69 -18.75 -3.15
C VAL A 260 -14.41 -18.87 -3.98
N LEU A 261 -13.35 -18.15 -3.61
CA LEU A 261 -12.04 -18.18 -4.25
C LEU A 261 -11.05 -19.10 -3.53
N ALA A 262 -11.44 -19.73 -2.42
CA ALA A 262 -10.56 -20.55 -1.61
C ALA A 262 -9.88 -21.64 -2.44
N SER A 263 -8.55 -21.70 -2.33
CA SER A 263 -7.68 -22.74 -2.87
C SER A 263 -7.91 -22.94 -4.36
N SER A 264 -7.99 -21.83 -5.09
CA SER A 264 -8.28 -21.81 -6.52
C SER A 264 -7.31 -20.92 -7.29
N GLU A 265 -7.11 -21.24 -8.56
CA GLU A 265 -6.38 -20.36 -9.49
C GLU A 265 -7.04 -19.00 -9.63
N ASN A 266 -8.37 -18.93 -9.54
CA ASN A 266 -9.09 -17.66 -9.58
C ASN A 266 -8.77 -16.79 -8.36
N GLY A 267 -8.56 -17.38 -7.18
CA GLY A 267 -8.05 -16.67 -6.01
C GLY A 267 -6.68 -16.05 -6.29
N ARG A 268 -5.77 -16.80 -6.92
CA ARG A 268 -4.46 -16.28 -7.34
C ARG A 268 -4.58 -15.15 -8.38
N LYS A 269 -5.41 -15.33 -9.42
CA LYS A 269 -5.65 -14.29 -10.45
C LYS A 269 -6.23 -13.01 -9.85
N PHE A 270 -7.15 -13.15 -8.90
CA PHE A 270 -7.76 -12.03 -8.16
C PHE A 270 -6.70 -11.22 -7.42
N VAL A 271 -5.87 -11.87 -6.60
CA VAL A 271 -4.80 -11.20 -5.85
C VAL A 271 -3.76 -10.62 -6.80
N ARG A 272 -3.27 -11.43 -7.76
CA ARG A 272 -2.21 -11.05 -8.71
C ARG A 272 -2.51 -9.72 -9.37
N SER A 273 -3.75 -9.53 -9.84
CA SER A 273 -4.15 -8.32 -10.56
C SER A 273 -4.29 -7.10 -9.64
N ARG A 274 -4.74 -7.29 -8.40
CA ARG A 274 -4.84 -6.21 -7.39
C ARG A 274 -3.46 -5.70 -6.97
N VAL A 275 -2.53 -6.62 -6.69
CA VAL A 275 -1.14 -6.26 -6.39
C VAL A 275 -0.51 -5.59 -7.61
N ARG A 276 -0.74 -6.13 -8.81
CA ARG A 276 -0.20 -5.57 -10.06
C ARG A 276 -0.67 -4.15 -10.31
N GLU A 277 -1.93 -3.84 -10.05
CA GLU A 277 -2.46 -2.48 -10.17
C GLU A 277 -1.82 -1.52 -9.18
N ALA A 278 -1.64 -1.96 -7.92
CA ALA A 278 -0.93 -1.15 -6.93
C ALA A 278 0.54 -0.90 -7.32
N MET A 279 1.24 -1.91 -7.83
CA MET A 279 2.60 -1.74 -8.34
C MET A 279 2.61 -0.82 -9.58
N ARG A 280 1.63 -0.94 -10.48
CA ARG A 280 1.51 -0.04 -11.65
C ARG A 280 1.40 1.42 -11.21
N ILE A 281 0.57 1.72 -10.21
CA ILE A 281 0.42 3.07 -9.65
C ILE A 281 1.72 3.51 -8.95
N SER A 282 2.37 2.61 -8.19
CA SER A 282 3.57 2.96 -7.42
C SER A 282 4.71 3.49 -8.27
N TYR A 283 4.85 3.01 -9.52
CA TYR A 283 5.90 3.44 -10.45
C TYR A 283 5.61 4.75 -11.19
N ARG A 284 4.36 5.25 -11.19
CA ARG A 284 3.94 6.30 -12.14
C ARG A 284 4.06 7.71 -11.59
N HIS A 285 3.71 7.92 -10.33
CA HIS A 285 3.33 9.25 -9.85
C HIS A 285 4.43 10.00 -9.11
N HIS A 286 5.50 9.33 -8.69
CA HIS A 286 6.68 9.98 -8.10
C HIS A 286 7.83 9.99 -9.11
N LYS A 287 8.53 11.13 -9.23
CA LYS A 287 9.56 11.32 -10.28
C LYS A 287 10.76 10.41 -10.08
N ASP A 288 11.30 10.38 -8.86
CA ASP A 288 12.63 9.83 -8.58
C ASP A 288 12.60 8.45 -7.91
N TYR A 289 11.44 8.00 -7.44
CA TYR A 289 11.27 6.73 -6.75
C TYR A 289 9.88 6.13 -6.98
N SER A 290 9.72 4.85 -6.66
CA SER A 290 8.42 4.19 -6.57
C SER A 290 7.89 4.18 -5.15
N LEU A 291 6.57 4.34 -4.97
CA LEU A 291 5.96 4.22 -3.65
C LEU A 291 6.09 2.79 -3.09
N PRO A 292 6.34 2.63 -1.77
CA PRO A 292 6.26 1.31 -1.15
C PRO A 292 4.79 0.87 -1.07
N VAL A 293 4.53 -0.39 -1.43
CA VAL A 293 3.19 -0.99 -1.41
C VAL A 293 3.10 -1.96 -0.23
N PHE A 294 2.15 -1.72 0.68
CA PHE A 294 1.86 -2.60 1.81
C PHE A 294 0.46 -3.19 1.65
N VAL A 295 0.42 -4.47 1.30
CA VAL A 295 -0.81 -5.12 0.87
C VAL A 295 -1.60 -5.60 2.09
N TYR A 296 -2.84 -5.14 2.23
CA TYR A 296 -3.74 -5.60 3.28
C TYR A 296 -4.31 -6.99 2.95
N THR A 297 -4.08 -7.95 3.85
CA THR A 297 -4.62 -9.30 3.79
C THR A 297 -5.27 -9.67 5.13
N ARG A 298 -5.89 -10.85 5.21
CA ARG A 298 -6.46 -11.42 6.43
C ARG A 298 -5.87 -12.81 6.68
N PRO A 299 -5.80 -13.27 7.95
CA PRO A 299 -5.46 -14.66 8.23
C PRO A 299 -6.61 -15.61 7.86
N THR A 300 -7.83 -15.08 7.65
CA THR A 300 -9.05 -15.83 7.30
C THR A 300 -9.68 -15.30 6.01
N TYR A 301 -10.55 -16.09 5.37
CA TYR A 301 -11.40 -15.58 4.29
C TYR A 301 -12.40 -14.53 4.81
N ILE A 302 -12.88 -13.63 3.95
CA ILE A 302 -13.83 -12.60 4.38
C ILE A 302 -15.12 -13.22 4.90
N ARG A 303 -15.66 -12.63 5.98
CA ARG A 303 -16.95 -13.00 6.60
C ARG A 303 -16.97 -14.42 7.20
N LYS A 304 -15.82 -15.10 7.32
CA LYS A 304 -15.68 -16.43 7.93
C LYS A 304 -14.42 -16.48 8.80
N LEU A 305 -14.44 -17.35 9.82
CA LEU A 305 -13.27 -17.65 10.66
C LEU A 305 -12.42 -18.80 10.09
N ASP A 306 -12.65 -19.16 8.83
CA ASP A 306 -11.89 -20.19 8.12
C ASP A 306 -10.53 -19.59 7.70
N PHE A 307 -9.43 -20.18 8.19
CA PHE A 307 -8.08 -19.71 7.89
C PHE A 307 -7.68 -19.96 6.44
N LEU A 308 -6.82 -19.09 5.91
CA LEU A 308 -6.27 -19.28 4.56
C LEU A 308 -5.48 -20.59 4.50
N SER A 309 -5.72 -21.39 3.46
CA SER A 309 -4.95 -22.61 3.24
C SER A 309 -3.52 -22.29 2.82
N GLN A 310 -2.64 -23.28 2.78
CA GLN A 310 -1.29 -23.11 2.23
C GLN A 310 -1.30 -22.56 0.78
N MET A 311 -2.24 -23.00 -0.06
CA MET A 311 -2.37 -22.50 -1.43
C MET A 311 -2.78 -21.03 -1.47
N ASP A 312 -3.62 -20.59 -0.53
CA ASP A 312 -4.07 -19.21 -0.43
C ASP A 312 -3.03 -18.31 0.23
N LEU A 313 -2.21 -18.83 1.16
CA LEU A 313 -1.01 -18.16 1.65
C LEU A 313 -0.01 -17.89 0.50
N ILE A 314 0.19 -18.87 -0.39
CA ILE A 314 0.96 -18.67 -1.62
C ILE A 314 0.33 -17.61 -2.52
N SER A 315 -0.97 -17.70 -2.73
CA SER A 315 -1.70 -16.82 -3.64
C SER A 315 -1.88 -15.40 -3.10
N THR A 316 -1.68 -15.17 -1.80
CA THR A 316 -1.78 -13.86 -1.14
C THR A 316 -0.40 -13.27 -0.84
N ILE A 317 0.29 -13.84 0.16
CA ILE A 317 1.56 -13.34 0.68
C ILE A 317 2.67 -13.60 -0.33
N GLY A 318 2.73 -14.82 -0.89
CA GLY A 318 3.74 -15.20 -1.88
C GLY A 318 3.63 -14.37 -3.16
N GLU A 319 2.43 -14.21 -3.68
CA GLU A 319 2.16 -13.38 -4.85
C GLU A 319 2.54 -11.91 -4.61
N SER A 320 2.27 -11.38 -3.41
CA SER A 320 2.65 -10.01 -3.03
C SER A 320 4.18 -9.83 -2.98
N ALA A 321 4.90 -10.77 -2.35
CA ALA A 321 6.36 -10.74 -2.29
C ALA A 321 6.99 -10.88 -3.68
N ALA A 322 6.49 -11.81 -4.49
CA ALA A 322 7.00 -12.05 -5.84
C ALA A 322 6.84 -10.84 -6.77
N GLN A 323 5.82 -10.01 -6.58
CA GLN A 323 5.64 -8.78 -7.38
C GLN A 323 6.43 -7.57 -6.86
N GLY A 324 7.19 -7.72 -5.77
CA GLY A 324 8.03 -6.65 -5.22
C GLY A 324 7.31 -5.69 -4.26
N ALA A 325 6.15 -6.08 -3.72
CA ALA A 325 5.52 -5.32 -2.63
C ALA A 325 6.50 -5.14 -1.45
N ALA A 326 6.36 -4.07 -0.68
CA ALA A 326 7.21 -3.81 0.49
C ALA A 326 6.84 -4.68 1.70
N GLY A 327 5.60 -5.16 1.74
CA GLY A 327 5.15 -6.06 2.79
C GLY A 327 3.66 -6.36 2.70
N VAL A 328 3.19 -7.16 3.65
CA VAL A 328 1.77 -7.43 3.86
C VAL A 328 1.35 -7.02 5.28
N ILE A 329 0.11 -6.58 5.43
CA ILE A 329 -0.51 -6.24 6.70
C ILE A 329 -1.67 -7.20 6.92
N PHE A 330 -1.58 -8.04 7.95
CA PHE A 330 -2.68 -8.87 8.41
C PHE A 330 -3.62 -8.02 9.24
N TRP A 331 -4.83 -7.78 8.73
CA TRP A 331 -5.88 -7.15 9.49
C TRP A 331 -6.83 -8.18 10.07
N GLY A 332 -7.37 -7.87 11.25
CA GLY A 332 -8.38 -8.69 11.90
C GLY A 332 -9.44 -7.85 12.60
N ASP A 333 -10.62 -8.43 12.75
CA ASP A 333 -11.73 -7.85 13.51
C ASP A 333 -11.86 -8.51 14.89
N ALA A 334 -12.82 -8.02 15.69
CA ALA A 334 -13.05 -8.48 17.04
C ALA A 334 -13.52 -9.95 17.15
N GLU A 335 -13.93 -10.60 16.05
CA GLU A 335 -14.31 -12.02 16.07
C GLU A 335 -13.12 -12.90 16.44
N TYR A 336 -11.90 -12.47 16.15
CA TYR A 336 -10.66 -13.18 16.48
C TYR A 336 -10.41 -13.37 17.99
N THR A 337 -11.09 -12.57 18.82
CA THR A 337 -10.97 -12.62 20.28
C THR A 337 -12.32 -12.86 20.96
N LYS A 338 -13.27 -13.47 20.26
CA LYS A 338 -14.62 -13.70 20.77
C LYS A 338 -14.69 -14.79 21.83
N SER A 339 -13.88 -15.84 21.69
CA SER A 339 -13.82 -16.96 22.63
C SER A 339 -12.40 -17.51 22.81
N LYS A 340 -12.23 -18.34 23.84
CA LYS A 340 -10.98 -19.06 24.11
C LYS A 340 -10.60 -19.95 22.92
N GLU A 341 -11.58 -20.61 22.32
CA GLU A 341 -11.40 -21.51 21.18
C GLU A 341 -10.86 -20.75 19.96
N THR A 342 -11.41 -19.57 19.64
CA THR A 342 -10.91 -18.75 18.52
C THR A 342 -9.48 -18.27 18.78
N CYS A 343 -9.18 -17.79 20.00
CA CYS A 343 -7.81 -17.41 20.36
C CYS A 343 -6.83 -18.60 20.22
N GLN A 344 -7.22 -19.79 20.67
CA GLN A 344 -6.40 -21.01 20.53
C GLN A 344 -6.22 -21.43 19.08
N MET A 345 -7.27 -21.30 18.25
CA MET A 345 -7.21 -21.56 16.82
C MET A 345 -6.22 -20.64 16.11
N ILE A 346 -6.28 -19.33 16.39
CA ILE A 346 -5.32 -18.36 15.85
C ILE A 346 -3.91 -18.68 16.31
N LYS A 347 -3.71 -18.96 17.61
CA LYS A 347 -2.41 -19.36 18.15
C LYS A 347 -1.82 -20.54 17.38
N ARG A 348 -2.59 -21.62 17.18
CA ARG A 348 -2.13 -22.79 16.40
C ARG A 348 -1.80 -22.41 14.97
N TYR A 349 -2.66 -21.64 14.30
CA TYR A 349 -2.42 -21.21 12.92
C TYR A 349 -1.14 -20.38 12.77
N LEU A 350 -0.85 -19.50 13.74
CA LEU A 350 0.39 -18.73 13.80
C LEU A 350 1.62 -19.59 14.05
N GLU A 351 1.52 -20.61 14.92
CA GLU A 351 2.62 -21.51 15.27
C GLU A 351 2.89 -22.58 14.20
N GLU A 352 1.92 -22.85 13.33
CA GLU A 352 1.97 -23.87 12.29
C GLU A 352 1.97 -23.24 10.89
N ASP A 353 0.85 -23.28 10.17
CA ASP A 353 0.77 -22.98 8.73
C ASP A 353 1.26 -21.56 8.39
N LEU A 354 0.73 -20.54 9.09
CA LEU A 354 1.07 -19.16 8.78
C LEU A 354 2.50 -18.83 9.19
N GLY A 355 2.93 -19.24 10.39
CA GLY A 355 4.28 -18.98 10.88
C GLY A 355 5.35 -19.60 9.99
N ARG A 356 5.16 -20.88 9.61
CA ARG A 356 6.08 -21.57 8.68
C ARG A 356 6.12 -20.88 7.32
N TYR A 357 4.97 -20.46 6.80
CA TYR A 357 4.93 -19.76 5.53
C TYR A 357 5.60 -18.38 5.59
N ILE A 358 5.38 -17.61 6.66
CA ILE A 358 6.05 -16.32 6.90
C ILE A 358 7.57 -16.49 6.90
N VAL A 359 8.10 -17.46 7.65
CA VAL A 359 9.55 -17.72 7.69
C VAL A 359 10.07 -18.08 6.30
N ASN A 360 9.34 -18.91 5.56
CA ASN A 360 9.70 -19.32 4.20
C ASN A 360 9.86 -18.09 3.28
N VAL A 361 8.78 -17.32 3.11
CA VAL A 361 8.76 -16.23 2.13
C VAL A 361 9.68 -15.07 2.51
N THR A 362 9.74 -14.70 3.79
CA THR A 362 10.59 -13.57 4.25
C THR A 362 12.07 -13.91 4.15
N THR A 363 12.47 -15.12 4.52
CA THR A 363 13.87 -15.58 4.40
C THR A 363 14.26 -15.71 2.93
N ALA A 364 13.39 -16.27 2.08
CA ALA A 364 13.67 -16.37 0.65
C ALA A 364 13.83 -14.99 -0.02
N ALA A 365 12.98 -14.02 0.35
CA ALA A 365 13.10 -12.65 -0.14
C ALA A 365 14.42 -11.99 0.30
N GLU A 366 14.81 -12.16 1.57
CA GLU A 366 16.08 -11.68 2.11
C GLU A 366 17.30 -12.29 1.39
N LEU A 367 17.31 -13.62 1.24
CA LEU A 367 18.39 -14.33 0.54
C LEU A 367 18.48 -13.95 -0.95
N CYS A 368 17.33 -13.73 -1.60
CA CYS A 368 17.31 -13.24 -2.98
C CYS A 368 17.89 -11.82 -3.07
N SER A 369 17.48 -10.92 -2.18
CA SER A 369 18.03 -9.57 -2.09
C SER A 369 19.55 -9.58 -1.92
N GLN A 370 20.06 -10.41 -1.00
CA GLN A 370 21.50 -10.53 -0.76
C GLN A 370 22.26 -11.11 -1.97
N SER A 371 21.73 -12.18 -2.57
CA SER A 371 22.44 -12.96 -3.59
C SER A 371 22.37 -12.36 -4.99
N LEU A 372 21.27 -11.69 -5.34
CA LEU A 372 21.05 -11.12 -6.67
C LEU A 372 21.22 -9.59 -6.67
N CYS A 373 20.83 -8.93 -5.57
CA CYS A 373 20.72 -7.47 -5.51
C CYS A 373 21.74 -6.84 -4.54
N ASN A 374 22.79 -7.56 -4.16
CA ASN A 374 23.83 -7.12 -3.22
C ASN A 374 23.30 -6.63 -1.85
N GLY A 375 22.08 -7.04 -1.46
CA GLY A 375 21.38 -6.52 -0.29
C GLY A 375 20.84 -5.08 -0.43
N ASN A 376 21.01 -4.48 -1.62
CA ASN A 376 20.70 -3.08 -1.92
C ASN A 376 19.49 -2.91 -2.85
N GLY A 377 18.70 -3.97 -2.99
CA GLY A 377 17.44 -3.97 -3.73
C GLY A 377 16.57 -5.15 -3.30
N ARG A 378 15.36 -5.19 -3.82
CA ARG A 378 14.45 -6.33 -3.66
C ARG A 378 14.30 -7.10 -4.97
N CYS A 379 14.03 -8.38 -4.86
CA CYS A 379 13.69 -9.20 -6.01
C CYS A 379 12.23 -9.02 -6.39
N LEU A 380 11.97 -8.90 -7.69
CA LEU A 380 10.65 -8.99 -8.29
C LEU A 380 10.68 -9.97 -9.46
N ARG A 381 9.58 -10.68 -9.64
CA ARG A 381 9.38 -11.65 -10.71
C ARG A 381 9.56 -10.97 -12.06
N GLN A 382 10.36 -11.58 -12.94
CA GLN A 382 10.64 -11.04 -14.27
C GLN A 382 9.37 -11.09 -15.14
N ASP A 383 8.73 -12.24 -15.19
CA ASP A 383 7.50 -12.43 -15.97
C ASP A 383 6.27 -12.47 -15.07
N ASN A 384 5.45 -11.43 -15.19
CA ASN A 384 4.23 -11.23 -14.43
C ASN A 384 3.13 -12.29 -14.64
N ILE A 385 3.22 -13.15 -15.67
CA ILE A 385 2.25 -14.23 -15.88
C ILE A 385 2.67 -15.57 -15.26
N THR A 386 3.94 -15.72 -14.88
CA THR A 386 4.47 -16.98 -14.33
C THR A 386 4.13 -17.18 -12.85
N ASP A 387 4.09 -18.45 -12.41
CA ASP A 387 3.91 -18.83 -11.00
C ASP A 387 5.25 -19.00 -10.27
N ALA A 388 6.18 -18.08 -10.50
CA ALA A 388 7.43 -18.00 -9.76
C ALA A 388 7.22 -17.26 -8.42
N PHE A 389 7.62 -17.88 -7.32
CA PHE A 389 7.51 -17.32 -5.97
C PHE A 389 8.85 -17.34 -5.25
N LEU A 390 9.04 -16.42 -4.31
CA LEU A 390 10.21 -16.39 -3.44
C LEU A 390 10.00 -17.40 -2.30
N HIS A 391 10.38 -18.65 -2.52
CA HIS A 391 10.32 -19.72 -1.50
C HIS A 391 11.67 -20.38 -1.29
N LEU A 392 11.90 -20.87 -0.07
CA LEU A 392 13.05 -21.69 0.28
C LEU A 392 12.91 -23.08 -0.35
N ASN A 393 14.00 -23.56 -0.96
CA ASN A 393 14.07 -24.93 -1.47
C ASN A 393 14.16 -25.92 -0.29
N SER A 394 13.19 -26.82 -0.18
CA SER A 394 13.13 -27.82 0.91
C SER A 394 14.26 -28.85 0.88
N ALA A 395 15.01 -28.97 -0.22
CA ALA A 395 16.20 -29.80 -0.28
C ALA A 395 17.39 -29.20 0.50
N ASN A 396 17.44 -27.87 0.61
CA ASN A 396 18.57 -27.13 1.18
C ASN A 396 18.21 -26.38 2.48
N PHE A 397 16.92 -26.22 2.76
CA PHE A 397 16.40 -25.51 3.92
C PHE A 397 15.39 -26.33 4.71
N GLN A 398 15.43 -26.17 6.03
CA GLN A 398 14.44 -26.68 6.95
C GLN A 398 13.93 -25.56 7.87
N ILE A 399 12.63 -25.52 8.10
CA ILE A 399 12.02 -24.58 9.08
C ILE A 399 11.84 -25.33 10.39
N VAL A 400 12.62 -24.91 11.38
CA VAL A 400 12.69 -25.55 12.70
C VAL A 400 12.17 -24.62 13.79
N SER A 401 11.68 -25.22 14.87
CA SER A 401 11.33 -24.48 16.08
C SER A 401 12.60 -24.03 16.80
N ALA A 402 12.60 -22.78 17.25
CA ALA A 402 13.67 -22.26 18.09
C ALA A 402 13.59 -22.88 19.50
N PRO A 403 14.72 -22.98 20.23
CA PRO A 403 14.73 -23.41 21.63
C PRO A 403 13.80 -22.52 22.48
N LYS A 404 13.15 -23.11 23.49
CA LYS A 404 12.17 -22.41 24.36
C LYS A 404 12.72 -21.16 25.04
N ASP A 405 14.02 -21.12 25.32
CA ASP A 405 14.69 -20.00 25.98
C ASP A 405 15.22 -18.93 25.02
N SER A 406 14.94 -19.06 23.71
CA SER A 406 15.37 -18.08 22.73
C SER A 406 14.57 -16.78 22.87
N GLN A 407 15.28 -15.65 22.89
CA GLN A 407 14.62 -14.33 22.90
C GLN A 407 13.96 -14.00 21.55
N GLY A 408 14.38 -14.66 20.46
CA GLY A 408 13.91 -14.44 19.10
C GLY A 408 12.57 -15.12 18.75
N PRO A 409 12.22 -15.17 17.45
CA PRO A 409 11.00 -15.82 16.97
C PRO A 409 11.02 -17.33 17.22
N SER A 410 9.84 -17.92 17.45
CA SER A 410 9.65 -19.35 17.69
C SER A 410 9.97 -20.25 16.50
N LEU A 411 10.03 -19.71 15.28
CA LEU A 411 10.40 -20.44 14.05
C LEU A 411 11.56 -19.74 13.36
N ARG A 412 12.47 -20.54 12.79
CA ARG A 412 13.59 -20.05 11.96
C ARG A 412 13.91 -21.02 10.84
N ALA A 413 14.44 -20.49 9.74
CA ALA A 413 15.00 -21.29 8.66
C ALA A 413 16.46 -21.63 8.95
N GLU A 414 16.84 -22.89 8.72
CA GLU A 414 18.21 -23.38 8.70
C GLU A 414 18.53 -23.91 7.32
N GLY A 415 19.69 -23.55 6.78
CA GLY A 415 20.09 -23.94 5.44
C GLY A 415 20.96 -22.88 4.78
N LYS A 416 21.33 -23.14 3.53
CA LYS A 416 22.08 -22.21 2.66
C LYS A 416 21.62 -22.39 1.23
N LEU A 417 21.60 -21.30 0.45
CA LEU A 417 21.33 -21.40 -0.98
C LEU A 417 22.43 -22.22 -1.67
N SER A 418 22.03 -23.16 -2.52
CA SER A 418 22.96 -23.82 -3.44
C SER A 418 23.21 -22.95 -4.68
N ALA A 419 24.19 -23.33 -5.51
CA ALA A 419 24.43 -22.66 -6.79
C ALA A 419 23.22 -22.78 -7.72
N GLU A 420 22.52 -23.91 -7.68
CA GLU A 420 21.29 -24.19 -8.43
C GLU A 420 20.14 -23.29 -7.95
N ASP A 421 19.97 -23.11 -6.63
CA ASP A 421 18.96 -22.19 -6.10
C ASP A 421 19.19 -20.76 -6.62
N ILE A 422 20.44 -20.29 -6.60
CA ILE A 422 20.79 -18.96 -7.11
C ILE A 422 20.55 -18.86 -8.62
N ALA A 423 20.82 -19.93 -9.39
CA ALA A 423 20.55 -19.97 -10.82
C ALA A 423 19.05 -19.88 -11.13
N VAL A 424 18.20 -20.58 -10.36
CA VAL A 424 16.73 -20.50 -10.46
C VAL A 424 16.24 -19.09 -10.10
N LEU A 425 16.74 -18.51 -9.00
CA LEU A 425 16.39 -17.13 -8.65
C LEU A 425 16.75 -16.16 -9.78
N ARG A 426 17.93 -16.30 -10.39
CA ARG A 426 18.39 -15.42 -11.48
C ARG A 426 17.57 -15.57 -12.76
N SER A 427 17.02 -16.76 -13.04
CA SER A 427 16.19 -16.98 -14.23
C SER A 427 14.75 -16.48 -14.06
N GLN A 428 14.27 -16.35 -12.82
CA GLN A 428 12.87 -15.98 -12.52
C GLN A 428 12.69 -14.58 -11.96
N PHE A 429 13.73 -13.98 -11.36
CA PHE A 429 13.66 -12.70 -10.66
C PHE A 429 14.69 -11.69 -11.17
N ARG A 430 14.35 -10.42 -11.09
CA ARG A 430 15.25 -9.27 -11.31
C ARG A 430 15.25 -8.36 -10.09
N CYS A 431 16.23 -7.47 -10.02
CA CYS A 431 16.33 -6.51 -8.94
C CYS A 431 15.56 -5.22 -9.23
N GLN A 432 14.87 -4.71 -8.22
CA GLN A 432 14.55 -3.30 -8.09
C GLN A 432 15.40 -2.73 -6.96
N CYS A 433 16.27 -1.79 -7.31
CA CYS A 433 17.21 -1.21 -6.36
C CYS A 433 16.53 -0.27 -5.39
N TYR A 434 17.11 -0.14 -4.20
CA TYR A 434 16.70 0.90 -3.27
C TYR A 434 17.21 2.28 -3.71
N VAL A 435 16.60 3.33 -3.18
CA VAL A 435 17.10 4.71 -3.34
C VAL A 435 18.61 4.76 -3.02
N ASP A 436 19.31 5.50 -3.88
CA ASP A 436 20.77 5.62 -4.00
C ASP A 436 21.52 4.44 -4.64
N TRP A 437 20.85 3.35 -5.01
CA TRP A 437 21.48 2.20 -5.66
C TRP A 437 21.00 2.03 -7.10
N TYR A 438 21.87 1.52 -7.97
CA TYR A 438 21.56 1.30 -9.39
C TYR A 438 22.39 0.17 -10.01
N GLY A 439 22.04 -0.18 -11.24
CA GLY A 439 22.56 -1.32 -11.99
C GLY A 439 21.71 -2.58 -11.77
N ASP A 440 21.85 -3.56 -12.66
CA ASP A 440 20.99 -4.76 -12.70
C ASP A 440 21.04 -5.59 -11.40
N SER A 441 22.14 -5.49 -10.65
CA SER A 441 22.35 -6.16 -9.36
C SER A 441 22.40 -5.18 -8.18
N CYS A 442 22.11 -3.89 -8.39
CA CYS A 442 22.20 -2.85 -7.34
C CYS A 442 23.58 -2.74 -6.67
N GLY A 443 24.64 -3.02 -7.43
CA GLY A 443 26.03 -2.98 -6.95
C GLY A 443 26.66 -1.59 -6.92
N PHE A 444 26.05 -0.60 -7.57
CA PHE A 444 26.60 0.74 -7.66
C PHE A 444 25.79 1.73 -6.83
N GLN A 445 26.48 2.54 -6.05
CA GLN A 445 25.88 3.62 -5.27
C GLN A 445 25.97 4.94 -6.04
N ARG A 446 24.85 5.64 -6.20
CA ARG A 446 24.85 7.01 -6.70
C ARG A 446 25.58 7.86 -5.66
N ARG A 447 26.72 8.45 -6.05
CA ARG A 447 27.38 9.46 -5.22
C ARG A 447 26.42 10.62 -5.07
N THR A 448 25.80 10.75 -3.90
CA THR A 448 25.32 12.06 -3.47
C THR A 448 26.59 12.90 -3.33
N ASN A 449 26.70 13.97 -4.10
CA ASN A 449 27.58 15.07 -3.70
C ASN A 449 27.01 15.54 -2.36
N GLY A 450 27.53 14.97 -1.27
CA GLY A 450 27.49 15.60 0.02
C GLY A 450 28.17 16.94 -0.17
N GLY A 451 27.36 17.96 -0.44
CA GLY A 451 27.73 19.32 -0.10
C GLY A 451 27.91 19.33 1.40
N ALA A 452 29.08 18.91 1.86
CA ALA A 452 29.69 19.53 3.00
C ALA A 452 29.64 21.01 2.69
N VAL A 453 28.79 21.74 3.40
CA VAL A 453 28.99 23.17 3.60
C VAL A 453 30.32 23.25 4.32
N ALA A 454 31.39 23.31 3.54
CA ALA A 454 32.67 23.77 4.02
C ALA A 454 32.42 25.23 4.41
N THR A 455 32.27 25.46 5.72
CA THR A 455 32.46 26.77 6.32
C THR A 455 33.94 27.14 6.19
N GLY A 456 34.34 27.51 4.97
CA GLY A 456 35.60 28.18 4.68
C GLY A 456 35.32 29.67 4.46
N PRO A 457 36.05 30.58 5.11
CA PRO A 457 35.76 32.01 5.07
C PRO A 457 36.26 32.58 3.74
N CYS A 458 35.39 32.69 2.74
CA CYS A 458 35.69 33.51 1.57
C CYS A 458 34.41 34.03 0.94
N GLY A 459 33.83 35.04 1.59
CA GLY A 459 32.61 35.71 1.18
C GLY A 459 32.60 37.18 1.59
N ILE A 460 33.74 37.88 1.44
CA ILE A 460 33.82 39.34 1.51
C ILE A 460 34.69 39.84 0.36
N VAL A 461 34.19 39.78 -0.89
CA VAL A 461 34.75 40.59 -2.00
C VAL A 461 33.65 41.17 -2.93
N LEU A 462 32.35 40.95 -2.68
CA LEU A 462 31.28 41.43 -3.56
C LEU A 462 30.37 42.49 -2.91
N VAL A 463 30.97 43.48 -2.24
CA VAL A 463 30.24 44.71 -1.80
C VAL A 463 30.99 46.01 -2.18
N VAL A 464 32.18 45.95 -2.79
CA VAL A 464 32.94 47.19 -3.10
C VAL A 464 32.69 47.71 -4.53
N SER A 465 32.05 46.95 -5.41
CA SER A 465 31.90 47.37 -6.82
C SER A 465 30.59 48.09 -7.17
N LEU A 466 29.74 48.41 -6.18
CA LEU A 466 28.46 49.12 -6.41
C LEU A 466 28.39 50.53 -5.79
N VAL A 467 29.45 50.97 -5.10
CA VAL A 467 29.56 52.35 -4.58
C VAL A 467 30.40 53.25 -5.50
N ALA A 468 31.21 52.67 -6.39
CA ALA A 468 32.03 53.43 -7.34
C ALA A 468 31.28 53.93 -8.60
N LEU A 469 30.02 53.52 -8.82
CA LEU A 469 29.23 53.96 -9.98
C LEU A 469 28.18 55.04 -9.66
N ILE A 470 28.01 55.42 -8.39
CA ILE A 470 27.03 56.45 -7.96
C ILE A 470 27.72 57.78 -7.61
N LEU A 471 29.06 57.83 -7.53
CA LEU A 471 29.84 59.06 -7.30
C LEU A 471 30.46 59.68 -8.58
N ALA A 472 30.05 59.21 -9.77
CA ALA A 472 30.46 59.79 -11.06
C ALA A 472 29.31 60.52 -11.80
N LEU A 473 28.16 60.69 -11.15
CA LEU A 473 27.03 61.47 -11.61
C LEU A 473 26.46 62.29 -10.43
N LEU A 474 27.28 63.19 -9.88
CA LEU A 474 26.91 64.39 -9.13
C LEU A 474 28.10 65.35 -9.07
#